data_AF-A0A9D8EAX9-F1
#
_entry.id   AF-A0A9D8EAX9-F1
#
_cell.length_a   1.000
_cell.length_b   1.000
_cell.length_c   1.000
_cell.angle_alpha   90.00
_cell.angle_beta   90.00
_cell.angle_gamma   90.00
#
_symmetry.space_group_name_H-M   'P 1'
#
loop_
_entity.id
_entity.type
_entity.pdbx_description
1 polymer ?
#
loop_
_entity_poly.entity_id
_entity_poly.type
_entity_poly.pdbx_seq_one_letter_code
_entity_poly.pdbx_strand_id
1 'polypeptide(L)'
;MRRALLLTVALLISNLFLIPQANAVQEVVISEPTHRLSDGVFIDDQLAQKLLPNGELGLLIFSPSQAVRSWLIDPATVAEVVAMSNGYGIADGSTPAGQQVAKDWLNQLIKVSKNAKVSVLTYGNPSTYWVDQIISEQITYIDANGKISLETVLGKATNQSLVKNRKPQDLSKKNINL
;
A
#
# COMPACT_ATOMS: atom_id res chain seq x y z
N MET A 1 51.93 21.91 28.60
CA MET A 1 51.07 20.72 28.52
C MET A 1 49.57 21.05 28.55
N ARG A 2 49.05 21.85 29.50
CA ARG A 2 47.61 22.21 29.58
C ARG A 2 47.02 22.89 28.33
N ARG A 3 47.77 23.78 27.66
CA ARG A 3 47.31 24.47 26.43
C ARG A 3 47.24 23.57 25.19
N ALA A 4 48.12 22.56 25.09
CA ALA A 4 48.11 21.60 23.99
C ALA A 4 46.94 20.60 24.12
N LEU A 5 46.57 20.24 25.36
CA LEU A 5 45.42 19.37 25.65
C LEU A 5 44.08 20.05 25.34
N LEU A 6 43.97 21.37 25.52
CA LEU A 6 42.76 22.12 25.19
C LEU A 6 42.52 22.23 23.68
N LEU A 7 43.59 22.32 22.89
CA LEU A 7 43.51 22.39 21.43
C LEU A 7 43.08 21.04 20.81
N THR A 8 43.53 19.91 21.36
CA THR A 8 43.12 18.58 20.89
C THR A 8 41.67 18.27 21.24
N VAL A 9 41.21 18.67 22.42
CA VAL A 9 39.80 18.53 22.82
C VAL A 9 38.89 19.39 21.92
N ALA A 10 39.29 20.62 21.60
CA ALA A 10 38.51 21.50 20.71
C ALA A 10 38.38 20.94 19.28
N LEU A 11 39.42 20.27 18.75
CA LEU A 11 39.42 19.69 17.41
C LEU A 11 38.61 18.37 17.32
N LEU A 12 38.45 17.66 18.43
CA LEU A 12 37.58 16.48 18.53
C LEU A 12 36.09 16.87 18.58
N ILE A 13 35.76 18.00 19.22
CA ILE A 13 34.37 18.47 19.36
C ILE A 13 33.81 19.00 18.03
N SER A 14 34.63 19.60 17.15
CA SER A 14 34.17 20.13 15.86
C SER A 14 33.72 19.05 14.87
N ASN A 15 34.15 17.79 15.03
CA ASN A 15 33.71 16.67 14.19
C ASN A 15 32.36 16.07 14.62
N LEU A 16 31.80 16.44 15.77
CA LEU A 16 30.52 15.94 16.26
C LEU A 16 29.29 16.63 15.62
N PHE A 17 29.50 17.68 14.80
CA PHE A 17 28.42 18.47 14.22
C PHE A 17 28.06 18.12 12.76
N LEU A 18 28.74 17.14 12.14
CA LEU A 18 28.30 16.57 10.85
C LEU A 18 27.45 15.32 11.11
N ILE A 19 26.27 15.49 11.72
CA ILE A 19 25.27 14.43 11.74
C ILE A 19 24.52 14.53 10.41
N PRO A 20 24.50 13.49 9.56
CA PRO A 20 23.60 13.46 8.42
C PRO A 20 22.18 13.65 8.95
N GLN A 21 21.49 14.71 8.51
CA GLN A 21 20.08 14.86 8.83
C GLN A 21 19.34 13.70 8.18
N ALA A 22 18.89 12.75 8.99
CA ALA A 22 18.02 11.68 8.55
C ALA A 22 16.65 12.30 8.20
N ASN A 23 16.46 12.61 6.92
CA ASN A 23 15.14 12.95 6.42
C ASN A 23 14.30 11.68 6.45
N ALA A 24 13.23 11.67 7.25
CA ALA A 24 12.28 10.57 7.24
C ALA A 24 11.66 10.49 5.83
N VAL A 25 11.97 9.40 5.10
CA VAL A 25 11.33 9.15 3.81
C VAL A 25 9.84 8.99 4.07
N GLN A 26 9.03 9.86 3.47
CA GLN A 26 7.59 9.73 3.58
C GLN A 26 7.16 8.48 2.79
N GLU A 27 6.55 7.54 3.50
CA GLU A 27 6.03 6.30 2.96
C GLU A 27 4.52 6.41 2.79
N VAL A 28 4.03 6.09 1.59
CA VAL A 28 2.60 6.04 1.30
C VAL A 28 2.14 4.59 1.34
N VAL A 29 1.05 4.33 2.06
CA VAL A 29 0.44 2.99 2.15
C VAL A 29 -0.86 3.00 1.37
N ILE A 30 -1.01 2.09 0.41
CA ILE A 30 -2.24 1.82 -0.32
C ILE A 30 -2.72 0.43 0.09
N SER A 31 -3.79 0.37 0.88
CA SER A 31 -4.46 -0.86 1.28
C SER A 31 -5.89 -0.51 1.74
N GLU A 32 -6.85 -1.34 1.35
CA GLU A 32 -8.26 -1.21 1.68
C GLU A 32 -8.83 -2.58 2.04
N PRO A 33 -9.81 -2.66 2.97
CA PRO A 33 -10.68 -3.82 3.08
C PRO A 33 -11.35 -4.14 1.74
N THR A 34 -11.70 -5.41 1.54
CA THR A 34 -12.37 -5.82 0.31
C THR A 34 -13.71 -5.12 0.13
N HIS A 35 -13.97 -4.64 -1.07
CA HIS A 35 -15.26 -4.09 -1.49
C HIS A 35 -16.07 -5.11 -2.32
N ARG A 36 -15.67 -6.39 -2.30
CA ARG A 36 -16.29 -7.46 -3.07
C ARG A 36 -16.78 -8.59 -2.18
N LEU A 37 -17.85 -9.24 -2.63
CA LEU A 37 -18.30 -10.52 -2.12
C LEU A 37 -17.36 -11.64 -2.58
N SER A 38 -17.45 -12.82 -1.96
CA SER A 38 -16.61 -13.98 -2.29
C SER A 38 -16.79 -14.49 -3.73
N ASP A 39 -17.92 -14.18 -4.37
CA ASP A 39 -18.18 -14.46 -5.80
C ASP A 39 -17.59 -13.41 -6.74
N GLY A 40 -17.05 -12.33 -6.19
CA GLY A 40 -16.40 -11.25 -6.92
C GLY A 40 -17.32 -10.10 -7.34
N VAL A 41 -18.60 -10.10 -6.98
CA VAL A 41 -19.50 -8.94 -7.21
C VAL A 41 -19.17 -7.84 -6.20
N PHE A 42 -19.22 -6.56 -6.60
CA PHE A 42 -18.98 -5.45 -5.68
C PHE A 42 -20.17 -5.25 -4.76
N ILE A 43 -19.88 -4.98 -3.48
CA ILE A 43 -20.90 -4.75 -2.45
C ILE A 43 -21.68 -3.47 -2.77
N ASP A 44 -20.95 -2.41 -3.11
CA ASP A 44 -21.44 -1.07 -3.42
C ASP A 44 -20.42 -0.31 -4.30
N ASP A 45 -20.66 0.99 -4.53
CA ASP A 45 -19.76 1.86 -5.28
C ASP A 45 -18.81 2.70 -4.40
N GLN A 46 -18.61 2.33 -3.14
CA GLN A 46 -17.76 3.11 -2.22
C GLN A 46 -16.30 3.14 -2.66
N LEU A 47 -15.78 2.05 -3.23
CA LEU A 47 -14.42 2.06 -3.77
C LEU A 47 -14.26 3.13 -4.85
N ALA A 48 -15.27 3.32 -5.72
CA ALA A 48 -15.22 4.38 -6.73
C ALA A 48 -15.08 5.78 -6.10
N GLN A 49 -15.81 6.05 -5.02
CA GLN A 49 -15.71 7.33 -4.29
C GLN A 49 -14.32 7.54 -3.68
N LYS A 50 -13.70 6.47 -3.16
CA LYS A 50 -12.34 6.53 -2.61
C LYS A 50 -11.27 6.78 -3.67
N LEU A 51 -11.48 6.31 -4.89
CA LEU A 51 -10.54 6.46 -6.01
C LEU A 51 -10.61 7.83 -6.70
N LEU A 52 -11.68 8.62 -6.49
CA LEU A 52 -11.77 9.98 -7.02
C LEU A 52 -10.58 10.84 -6.57
N PRO A 53 -10.17 11.88 -7.31
CA PRO A 53 -9.00 12.70 -6.96
C PRO A 53 -9.02 13.30 -5.54
N ASN A 54 -10.21 13.56 -4.99
CA ASN A 54 -10.43 14.04 -3.63
C ASN A 54 -10.83 12.94 -2.63
N GLY A 55 -10.94 11.68 -3.07
CA GLY A 55 -11.18 10.52 -2.25
C GLY A 55 -9.92 10.05 -1.51
N GLU A 56 -10.10 9.21 -0.50
CA GLU A 56 -9.01 8.75 0.38
C GLU A 56 -7.84 8.14 -0.38
N LEU A 57 -8.09 7.22 -1.31
CA LEU A 57 -7.05 6.62 -2.16
C LEU A 57 -6.59 7.53 -3.28
N GLY A 58 -7.45 8.41 -3.78
CA GLY A 58 -7.07 9.36 -4.83
C GLY A 58 -6.10 10.43 -4.33
N LEU A 59 -6.30 10.95 -3.12
CA LEU A 59 -5.41 11.95 -2.50
C LEU A 59 -3.96 11.45 -2.43
N LEU A 60 -3.76 10.14 -2.22
CA LEU A 60 -2.43 9.53 -2.17
C LEU A 60 -1.66 9.63 -3.48
N ILE A 61 -2.33 9.61 -4.64
CA ILE A 61 -1.68 9.51 -5.95
C ILE A 61 -1.90 10.72 -6.87
N PHE A 62 -2.98 11.49 -6.70
CA PHE A 62 -3.26 12.68 -7.50
C PHE A 62 -2.58 13.94 -6.93
N SER A 63 -2.35 13.97 -5.62
CA SER A 63 -1.66 15.06 -4.93
C SER A 63 -0.52 14.56 -4.05
N PRO A 64 0.42 13.75 -4.58
CA PRO A 64 1.50 13.20 -3.76
C PRO A 64 2.42 14.34 -3.30
N SER A 65 2.86 14.27 -2.05
CA SER A 65 3.89 15.20 -1.56
C SER A 65 5.19 14.99 -2.36
N GLN A 66 5.95 16.06 -2.62
CA GLN A 66 7.23 15.95 -3.34
C GLN A 66 8.28 15.10 -2.59
N ALA A 67 8.04 14.83 -1.30
CA ALA A 67 8.91 14.04 -0.44
C ALA A 67 8.63 12.53 -0.51
N VAL A 68 7.52 12.08 -1.14
CA VAL A 68 7.19 10.65 -1.25
C VAL A 68 8.18 9.97 -2.19
N ARG A 69 8.96 9.03 -1.64
CA ARG A 69 9.92 8.20 -2.41
C ARG A 69 9.70 6.70 -2.24
N SER A 70 8.85 6.28 -1.29
CA SER A 70 8.55 4.88 -0.99
C SER A 70 7.05 4.64 -0.91
N TRP A 71 6.61 3.52 -1.46
CA TRP A 71 5.22 3.07 -1.43
C TRP A 71 5.13 1.66 -0.86
N LEU A 72 4.17 1.42 0.02
CA LEU A 72 3.69 0.10 0.41
C LEU A 72 2.34 -0.11 -0.26
N ILE A 73 2.22 -1.13 -1.11
CA ILE A 73 1.00 -1.35 -1.88
C ILE A 73 0.50 -2.78 -1.63
N ASP A 74 -0.76 -2.87 -1.24
CA ASP A 74 -1.52 -4.11 -1.16
C ASP A 74 -1.98 -4.55 -2.55
N PRO A 75 -1.52 -5.72 -3.03
CA PRO A 75 -1.98 -6.28 -4.30
C PRO A 75 -3.48 -6.52 -4.38
N ALA A 76 -4.15 -6.84 -3.26
CA ALA A 76 -5.58 -7.12 -3.27
C ALA A 76 -6.38 -5.86 -3.60
N THR A 77 -6.02 -4.72 -2.99
CA THR A 77 -6.63 -3.43 -3.31
C THR A 77 -6.46 -3.10 -4.79
N VAL A 78 -5.25 -3.24 -5.34
CA VAL A 78 -5.00 -2.98 -6.77
C VAL A 78 -5.76 -3.95 -7.66
N ALA A 79 -5.86 -5.23 -7.29
CA ALA A 79 -6.62 -6.23 -8.03
C ALA A 79 -8.13 -5.88 -8.11
N GLU A 80 -8.71 -5.33 -7.05
CA GLU A 80 -10.09 -4.85 -7.07
C GLU A 80 -10.25 -3.62 -7.98
N VAL A 81 -9.32 -2.67 -7.94
CA VAL A 81 -9.34 -1.52 -8.88
C VAL A 81 -9.21 -2.00 -10.33
N VAL A 82 -8.38 -3.00 -10.61
CA VAL A 82 -8.28 -3.63 -11.94
C VAL A 82 -9.62 -4.27 -12.33
N ALA A 83 -10.25 -5.03 -11.45
CA ALA A 83 -11.57 -5.62 -11.70
C ALA A 83 -12.61 -4.53 -12.01
N MET A 84 -12.66 -3.45 -11.22
CA MET A 84 -13.53 -2.30 -11.44
C MET A 84 -13.27 -1.64 -12.81
N SER A 85 -12.00 -1.49 -13.20
CA SER A 85 -11.61 -0.88 -14.48
C SER A 85 -12.03 -1.69 -15.71
N ASN A 86 -12.17 -3.01 -15.57
CA ASN A 86 -12.59 -3.92 -16.63
C ASN A 86 -14.13 -3.99 -16.79
N GLY A 87 -14.87 -3.30 -15.93
CA GLY A 87 -16.32 -3.41 -15.83
C GLY A 87 -16.71 -4.36 -14.69
N TYR A 88 -17.71 -3.95 -13.92
CA TYR A 88 -18.14 -4.64 -12.71
C TYR A 88 -19.64 -4.50 -12.54
N GLY A 89 -20.22 -5.29 -11.63
CA GLY A 89 -21.61 -5.15 -11.18
C GLY A 89 -21.66 -4.88 -9.69
N ILE A 90 -22.76 -4.29 -9.23
CA ILE A 90 -23.05 -4.04 -7.83
C ILE A 90 -24.11 -5.04 -7.35
N ALA A 91 -23.95 -5.56 -6.13
CA ALA A 91 -24.77 -6.64 -5.58
C ALA A 91 -26.28 -6.32 -5.54
N ASP A 92 -26.64 -5.05 -5.38
CA ASP A 92 -28.05 -4.60 -5.37
C ASP A 92 -28.62 -4.35 -6.78
N GLY A 93 -27.82 -4.53 -7.84
CA GLY A 93 -28.21 -4.30 -9.23
C GLY A 93 -28.11 -2.84 -9.68
N SER A 94 -27.62 -1.92 -8.84
CA SER A 94 -27.39 -0.53 -9.21
C SER A 94 -26.40 -0.40 -10.36
N THR A 95 -26.59 0.64 -11.20
CA THR A 95 -25.67 0.91 -12.30
C THR A 95 -24.33 1.43 -11.78
N PRO A 96 -23.21 0.76 -12.06
CA PRO A 96 -21.88 1.17 -11.62
C PRO A 96 -21.40 2.44 -12.34
N ALA A 97 -20.79 3.38 -11.62
CA ALA A 97 -20.25 4.62 -12.19
C ALA A 97 -18.71 4.73 -12.12
N GLY A 98 -18.05 3.79 -11.44
CA GLY A 98 -16.63 3.83 -11.10
C GLY A 98 -15.65 3.32 -12.15
N GLN A 99 -16.10 2.75 -13.28
CA GLN A 99 -15.18 2.10 -14.23
C GLN A 99 -14.13 3.09 -14.77
N GLN A 100 -14.54 4.29 -15.17
CA GLN A 100 -13.59 5.29 -15.67
C GLN A 100 -12.71 5.83 -14.54
N VAL A 101 -13.26 6.01 -13.34
CA VAL A 101 -12.50 6.45 -12.15
C VAL A 101 -11.38 5.45 -11.84
N ALA A 102 -11.65 4.15 -11.90
CA ALA A 102 -10.66 3.11 -11.69
C ALA A 102 -9.55 3.12 -12.77
N LYS A 103 -9.90 3.32 -14.05
CA LYS A 103 -8.91 3.47 -15.12
C LYS A 103 -8.00 4.67 -14.90
N ASP A 104 -8.59 5.82 -14.55
CA ASP A 104 -7.84 7.05 -14.32
C ASP A 104 -6.91 6.92 -13.10
N TRP A 105 -7.40 6.29 -12.03
CA TRP A 105 -6.61 6.01 -10.83
C TRP A 105 -5.43 5.07 -11.13
N LEU A 106 -5.64 3.97 -11.88
CA LEU A 106 -4.55 3.05 -12.26
C LEU A 106 -3.48 3.75 -13.11
N ASN A 107 -3.91 4.54 -14.09
CA ASN A 107 -3.00 5.32 -14.94
C ASN A 107 -2.15 6.27 -14.10
N GLN A 108 -2.77 6.96 -13.14
CA GLN A 108 -2.06 7.86 -12.24
C GLN A 108 -1.11 7.10 -11.31
N LEU A 109 -1.52 5.96 -10.74
CA LEU A 109 -0.67 5.12 -9.90
C LEU A 109 0.60 4.69 -10.66
N ILE A 110 0.46 4.21 -11.88
CA ILE A 110 1.60 3.80 -12.74
C ILE A 110 2.53 4.98 -12.97
N LYS A 111 1.97 6.17 -13.26
CA LYS A 111 2.75 7.38 -13.51
C LYS A 111 3.55 7.82 -12.28
N VAL A 112 2.93 7.91 -11.10
CA VAL A 112 3.59 8.41 -9.89
C VAL A 112 4.54 7.40 -9.26
N SER A 113 4.32 6.10 -9.49
CA SER A 113 5.16 5.03 -8.93
C SER A 113 6.36 4.64 -9.81
N LYS A 114 6.42 5.17 -11.06
CA LYS A 114 7.44 4.82 -12.07
C LYS A 114 8.87 4.82 -11.55
N ASN A 115 9.28 5.91 -10.89
CA ASN A 115 10.64 6.09 -10.37
C ASN A 115 10.75 5.93 -8.84
N ALA A 116 9.65 5.56 -8.18
CA ALA A 116 9.62 5.39 -6.73
C ALA A 116 9.98 3.96 -6.33
N LYS A 117 10.45 3.78 -5.10
CA LYS A 117 10.55 2.44 -4.50
C LYS A 117 9.13 1.95 -4.18
N VAL A 118 8.80 0.75 -4.64
CA VAL A 118 7.52 0.09 -4.30
C VAL A 118 7.85 -1.21 -3.58
N SER A 119 7.25 -1.40 -2.41
CA SER A 119 7.29 -2.65 -1.67
C SER A 119 5.87 -3.22 -1.54
N VAL A 120 5.74 -4.52 -1.73
CA VAL A 120 4.46 -5.21 -1.81
C VAL A 120 4.07 -5.71 -0.43
N LEU A 121 2.87 -5.36 0.03
CA LEU A 121 2.27 -5.97 1.22
C LEU A 121 1.78 -7.38 0.90
N THR A 122 1.70 -8.25 1.90
CA THR A 122 1.00 -9.54 1.73
C THR A 122 -0.41 -9.29 1.20
N TYR A 123 -0.83 -10.08 0.21
CA TYR A 123 -2.13 -9.93 -0.46
C TYR A 123 -3.29 -9.83 0.53
N GLY A 124 -4.02 -8.72 0.53
CA GLY A 124 -5.14 -8.43 1.43
C GLY A 124 -4.72 -7.86 2.78
N ASN A 125 -3.43 -7.58 2.96
CA ASN A 125 -2.81 -7.03 4.16
C ASN A 125 -3.29 -7.68 5.49
N PRO A 126 -3.31 -9.03 5.56
CA PRO A 126 -3.88 -9.74 6.70
C PRO A 126 -3.10 -9.44 7.98
N SER A 127 -3.80 -9.49 9.12
CA SER A 127 -3.14 -9.38 10.42
C SER A 127 -2.14 -10.53 10.61
N THR A 128 -1.01 -10.28 11.28
CA THR A 128 -0.02 -11.31 11.60
C THR A 128 -0.63 -12.46 12.38
N TYR A 129 -1.64 -12.18 13.20
CA TYR A 129 -2.39 -13.22 13.89
C TYR A 129 -3.04 -14.20 12.90
N TRP A 130 -3.76 -13.70 11.90
CA TRP A 130 -4.38 -14.56 10.88
C TRP A 130 -3.36 -15.22 9.96
N VAL A 131 -2.24 -14.57 9.71
CA VAL A 131 -1.10 -15.19 9.00
C VAL A 131 -0.68 -16.47 9.71
N ASP A 132 -0.38 -16.34 11.01
CA ASP A 132 0.13 -17.45 11.81
C ASP A 132 -0.90 -18.59 11.94
N GLN A 133 -2.20 -18.26 12.06
CA GLN A 133 -3.27 -19.23 12.25
C GLN A 133 -3.70 -19.96 10.97
N ILE A 134 -3.74 -19.30 9.81
CA ILE A 134 -4.45 -19.81 8.63
C ILE A 134 -3.52 -20.03 7.43
N ILE A 135 -2.55 -19.14 7.22
CA ILE A 135 -1.82 -19.08 5.95
C ILE A 135 -0.30 -19.24 6.09
N SER A 136 0.20 -19.63 7.27
CA SER A 136 1.63 -19.83 7.55
C SER A 136 2.34 -20.66 6.49
N GLU A 137 1.74 -21.77 6.06
CA GLU A 137 2.34 -22.69 5.08
C GLU A 137 2.26 -22.16 3.64
N GLN A 138 1.37 -21.20 3.37
CA GLN A 138 1.09 -20.67 2.04
C GLN A 138 1.61 -19.25 1.83
N ILE A 139 2.15 -18.60 2.86
CA ILE A 139 2.49 -17.17 2.82
C ILE A 139 3.47 -16.84 1.70
N THR A 140 4.44 -17.72 1.43
CA THR A 140 5.39 -17.55 0.32
C THR A 140 4.69 -17.55 -1.03
N TYR A 141 3.71 -18.44 -1.22
CA TYR A 141 2.92 -18.50 -2.45
C TYR A 141 2.03 -17.27 -2.60
N ILE A 142 1.37 -16.84 -1.52
CA ILE A 142 0.49 -15.66 -1.50
C ILE A 142 1.30 -14.39 -1.82
N ASP A 143 2.44 -14.21 -1.16
CA ASP A 143 3.34 -13.07 -1.40
C ASP A 143 3.86 -13.07 -2.84
N ALA A 144 4.29 -14.23 -3.36
CA ALA A 144 4.77 -14.34 -4.73
C ALA A 144 3.69 -13.97 -5.77
N ASN A 145 2.47 -14.47 -5.62
CA ASN A 145 1.37 -14.16 -6.54
C ASN A 145 0.92 -12.70 -6.44
N GLY A 146 0.83 -12.16 -5.23
CA GLY A 146 0.54 -10.74 -5.02
C GLY A 146 1.58 -9.84 -5.65
N LYS A 147 2.86 -10.18 -5.47
CA LYS A 147 3.97 -9.48 -6.11
C LYS A 147 3.88 -9.51 -7.64
N ILE A 148 3.73 -10.70 -8.25
CA ILE A 148 3.61 -10.85 -9.71
C ILE A 148 2.43 -10.04 -10.26
N SER A 149 1.28 -10.09 -9.57
CA SER A 149 0.08 -9.36 -9.99
C SER A 149 0.33 -7.84 -9.98
N LEU A 150 0.94 -7.31 -8.92
CA LEU A 150 1.24 -5.89 -8.84
C LEU A 150 2.32 -5.46 -9.85
N GLU A 151 3.37 -6.25 -10.04
CA GLU A 151 4.41 -5.98 -11.04
C GLU A 151 3.83 -5.94 -12.46
N THR A 152 2.85 -6.80 -12.75
CA THR A 152 2.13 -6.82 -14.02
C THR A 152 1.37 -5.51 -14.25
N VAL A 153 0.69 -4.99 -13.23
CA VAL A 153 -0.03 -3.71 -13.31
C VAL A 153 0.93 -2.53 -13.44
N LEU A 154 2.02 -2.51 -12.66
CA LEU A 154 2.96 -1.38 -12.63
C LEU A 154 3.97 -1.39 -13.79
N GLY A 155 4.15 -2.52 -14.48
CA GLY A 155 5.13 -2.67 -15.55
C GLY A 155 6.58 -2.55 -15.07
N LYS A 156 6.85 -2.86 -13.79
CA LYS A 156 8.19 -2.76 -13.18
C LYS A 156 8.34 -3.72 -12.00
N ALA A 157 9.58 -4.04 -11.69
CA ALA A 157 9.92 -4.83 -10.51
C ALA A 157 9.65 -4.08 -9.20
N THR A 158 9.32 -4.86 -8.16
CA THR A 158 9.03 -4.42 -6.79
C THR A 158 9.80 -5.25 -5.76
N ASN A 159 9.81 -4.78 -4.51
CA ASN A 159 10.37 -5.53 -3.38
C ASN A 159 9.25 -6.15 -2.55
N GLN A 160 9.51 -7.25 -1.84
CA GLN A 160 8.58 -7.70 -0.80
C GLN A 160 8.70 -6.77 0.41
N SER A 161 7.59 -6.34 1.01
CA SER A 161 7.61 -5.56 2.23
C SER A 161 8.01 -6.42 3.43
N LEU A 162 8.78 -5.83 4.35
CA LEU A 162 9.04 -6.41 5.68
C LEU A 162 8.00 -5.95 6.71
N VAL A 163 7.18 -4.95 6.37
CA VAL A 163 6.11 -4.43 7.22
C VAL A 163 4.95 -5.40 7.19
N LYS A 164 4.53 -5.87 8.37
CA LYS A 164 3.36 -6.73 8.55
C LYS A 164 2.29 -6.01 9.34
N ASN A 165 1.03 -6.22 8.98
CA ASN A 165 -0.09 -5.66 9.72
C ASN A 165 -0.24 -6.35 11.08
N ARG A 166 0.04 -5.63 12.17
CA ARG A 166 -0.09 -6.17 13.54
C ARG A 166 -1.46 -5.93 14.17
N LYS A 167 -2.32 -5.14 13.53
CA LYS A 167 -3.65 -4.85 14.07
C LYS A 167 -4.51 -6.09 13.87
N PRO A 168 -5.05 -6.70 14.95
CA PRO A 168 -6.02 -7.76 14.80
C PRO A 168 -7.22 -7.24 14.01
N GLN A 169 -7.56 -7.91 12.92
CA GLN A 169 -8.84 -7.70 12.26
C GLN A 169 -9.85 -8.61 12.94
N ASP A 170 -10.88 -8.01 13.52
CA ASP A 170 -12.04 -8.77 13.96
C ASP A 170 -12.62 -9.50 12.74
N LEU A 171 -12.94 -10.79 12.91
CA LEU A 171 -13.78 -11.46 11.93
C LEU A 171 -15.10 -10.69 11.88
N SER A 172 -15.56 -10.34 10.68
CA SER A 172 -16.95 -9.89 10.50
C SER A 172 -17.84 -10.90 11.22
N LYS A 173 -18.49 -10.47 12.30
CA LYS A 173 -19.31 -11.37 13.11
C LYS A 173 -20.38 -11.93 12.20
N LYS A 174 -20.37 -13.26 12.09
CA LYS A 174 -21.35 -14.10 11.40
C LYS A 174 -22.78 -13.70 11.82
N ASN A 175 -23.44 -12.87 11.03
CA ASN A 175 -24.89 -12.96 10.84
C ASN A 175 -25.16 -14.00 9.73
N ILE A 176 -24.58 -15.19 9.87
CA ILE A 176 -24.97 -16.36 9.09
C ILE A 176 -25.77 -17.23 10.06
N ASN A 177 -27.09 -17.00 10.09
CA ASN A 177 -27.99 -18.09 10.44
C ASN A 177 -27.89 -19.08 9.28
N LEU A 178 -27.16 -20.17 9.52
CA LEU A 178 -27.26 -21.40 8.72
C LEU A 178 -28.54 -22.14 9.13
#